data_AF-A0A229SIZ7-F1
#
_entry.id   AF-A0A229SIZ7-F1
#
_cell.length_a   1.000
_cell.length_b   1.000
_cell.length_c   1.000
_cell.angle_alpha   90.00
_cell.angle_beta   90.00
_cell.angle_gamma   90.00
#
_symmetry.space_group_name_H-M   'P 1'
#
loop_
_entity.id
_entity.type
_entity.pdbx_description
1 polymer ?
#
loop_
_entity_poly.entity_id
_entity_poly.type
_entity_poly.pdbx_seq_one_letter_code
_entity_poly.pdbx_strand_id
1 'polypeptide(L)'
;VDAYLAAARGGDFEALLELLHPDVVLRADKAAGPSPAPVFLRGAGMVARGAAAASVRAAVTQLALVNGGVGLVMADEGRPSVVLAFTFEDGRITEIDVIADQDRLRGLELAILD
;
A
#
# COMPACT_ATOMS: atom_id res chain seq x y z
N VAL A 1 9.13 -5.05 -2.48
CA VAL A 1 8.26 -4.10 -1.73
C VAL A 1 9.09 -3.06 -0.98
N ASP A 2 10.26 -3.42 -0.46
CA ASP A 2 11.16 -2.49 0.27
C ASP A 2 11.45 -1.20 -0.49
N ALA A 3 11.78 -1.31 -1.79
CA ALA A 3 12.05 -0.16 -2.65
C ALA A 3 10.84 0.79 -2.74
N TYR A 4 9.62 0.25 -2.83
CA TYR A 4 8.39 1.07 -2.84
C TYR A 4 8.20 1.78 -1.50
N LEU A 5 8.40 1.08 -0.38
CA LEU A 5 8.28 1.68 0.96
C LEU A 5 9.34 2.76 1.18
N ALA A 6 10.58 2.52 0.75
CA ALA A 6 11.67 3.50 0.83
C ALA A 6 11.34 4.76 0.01
N ALA A 7 10.91 4.60 -1.24
CA ALA A 7 10.50 5.70 -2.09
C ALA A 7 9.30 6.47 -1.52
N ALA A 8 8.28 5.77 -1.02
CA ALA A 8 7.12 6.39 -0.38
C ALA A 8 7.50 7.18 0.89
N ARG A 9 8.38 6.65 1.73
CA ARG A 9 8.91 7.37 2.92
C ARG A 9 9.67 8.63 2.53
N GLY A 10 10.47 8.57 1.46
CA GLY A 10 11.21 9.72 0.92
C GLY A 10 10.34 10.72 0.17
N GLY A 11 9.08 10.38 -0.15
CA GLY A 11 8.27 11.18 -1.06
C GLY A 11 8.81 11.19 -2.50
N ASP A 12 9.59 10.18 -2.88
CA ASP A 12 10.30 10.12 -4.16
C ASP A 12 9.35 9.66 -5.27
N PHE A 13 8.75 10.63 -5.93
CA PHE A 13 7.79 10.40 -7.01
C PHE A 13 8.41 9.66 -8.21
N GLU A 14 9.64 9.99 -8.59
CA GLU A 14 10.30 9.39 -9.75
C GLU A 14 10.65 7.93 -9.47
N ALA A 15 11.21 7.63 -8.29
CA ALA A 15 11.47 6.25 -7.88
C ALA A 15 10.17 5.43 -7.78
N LEU A 16 9.05 6.02 -7.35
CA LEU A 16 7.75 5.35 -7.37
C LEU A 16 7.28 5.04 -8.80
N LEU A 17 7.46 5.94 -9.76
CA LEU A 17 7.09 5.70 -11.15
C LEU A 17 7.85 4.52 -11.76
N GLU A 18 9.13 4.34 -11.42
CA GLU A 18 9.95 3.26 -11.93
C GLU A 18 9.47 1.87 -11.48
N LEU A 19 8.84 1.79 -10.30
CA LEU A 19 8.38 0.54 -9.68
C LEU A 19 6.96 0.13 -10.12
N LEU A 20 6.17 1.07 -10.60
CA LEU A 20 4.76 0.86 -10.95
C LEU A 20 4.63 0.39 -12.41
N HIS A 21 3.64 -0.44 -12.66
CA HIS A 21 3.18 -0.70 -14.03
C HIS A 21 2.45 0.55 -14.57
N PRO A 22 2.58 0.90 -15.87
CA PRO A 22 1.90 2.07 -16.44
C PRO A 22 0.40 2.10 -16.18
N ASP A 23 -0.26 0.93 -16.23
CA ASP A 23 -1.69 0.72 -15.96
C ASP A 23 -2.02 0.33 -14.51
N VAL A 24 -1.08 0.49 -13.56
CA VAL A 24 -1.32 0.11 -12.16
C VAL A 24 -2.65 0.66 -11.63
N VAL A 25 -3.34 -0.15 -10.85
CA VAL A 25 -4.55 0.26 -10.14
C VAL A 25 -4.31 0.27 -8.63
N LEU A 26 -4.82 1.30 -7.96
CA LEU A 26 -4.90 1.33 -6.51
C LEU A 26 -6.36 1.38 -6.11
N ARG A 27 -6.76 0.47 -5.22
CA ARG A 27 -8.10 0.42 -4.62
C ARG A 27 -7.95 0.62 -3.13
N ALA A 28 -8.66 1.58 -2.56
CA ALA A 28 -8.73 1.76 -1.12
C ALA A 28 -10.20 1.65 -0.67
N ASP A 29 -10.45 0.89 0.38
CA ASP A 29 -11.79 0.91 0.96
C ASP A 29 -12.11 2.26 1.62
N LYS A 30 -13.39 2.47 1.90
CA LYS A 30 -13.90 3.72 2.49
C LYS A 30 -13.30 4.06 3.86
N ALA A 31 -12.70 3.09 4.56
CA ALA A 31 -12.08 3.31 5.86
C ALA A 31 -10.61 3.78 5.72
N ALA A 32 -10.01 3.65 4.54
CA ALA A 32 -8.60 3.97 4.30
C ALA A 32 -8.35 5.42 3.87
N GLY A 33 -9.40 6.15 3.48
CA GLY A 33 -9.32 7.51 2.94
C GLY A 33 -9.92 8.58 3.86
N PRO A 34 -9.67 9.87 3.59
CA PRO A 34 -10.26 10.99 4.33
C PRO A 34 -11.75 11.23 4.00
N SER A 35 -12.29 10.51 3.02
CA SER A 35 -13.67 10.59 2.55
C SER A 35 -14.38 9.26 2.83
N PRO A 36 -15.70 9.27 3.11
CA PRO A 36 -16.48 8.03 3.30
C PRO A 36 -16.70 7.24 1.99
N ALA A 37 -16.06 7.62 0.88
CA ALA A 37 -16.10 6.91 -0.39
C ALA A 37 -14.82 6.06 -0.58
N PRO A 38 -14.93 4.87 -1.20
CA PRO A 38 -13.75 4.13 -1.63
C PRO A 38 -12.95 4.93 -2.64
N VAL A 39 -11.63 4.75 -2.64
CA VAL A 39 -10.71 5.40 -3.58
C VAL A 39 -10.35 4.42 -4.68
N PHE A 40 -10.39 4.89 -5.92
CA PHE A 40 -9.89 4.16 -7.07
C PHE A 40 -8.96 5.07 -7.87
N LEU A 41 -7.69 4.70 -7.98
CA LEU A 41 -6.71 5.38 -8.82
C LEU A 41 -6.26 4.42 -9.92
N ARG A 42 -6.08 4.96 -11.13
CA ARG A 42 -5.51 4.23 -12.25
C ARG A 42 -4.36 5.01 -12.84
N GLY A 43 -3.30 4.28 -13.19
CA GLY A 43 -2.11 4.79 -13.84
C GLY A 43 -1.00 5.15 -12.87
N ALA A 44 0.24 4.88 -13.29
CA ALA A 44 1.43 5.06 -12.46
C ALA A 44 1.55 6.48 -11.87
N GLY A 45 1.26 7.52 -12.67
CA GLY A 45 1.34 8.91 -12.21
C GLY A 45 0.39 9.26 -11.06
N MET A 46 -0.85 8.75 -11.09
CA MET A 46 -1.81 9.02 -10.02
C MET A 46 -1.47 8.25 -8.75
N VAL A 47 -1.09 6.98 -8.89
CA VAL A 47 -0.68 6.13 -7.77
C VAL A 47 0.59 6.65 -7.11
N ALA A 48 1.62 7.00 -7.89
CA ALA A 48 2.88 7.55 -7.38
C ALA A 48 2.67 8.89 -6.63
N ARG A 49 1.84 9.81 -7.14
CA ARG A 49 1.51 11.05 -6.42
C ARG A 49 0.85 10.77 -5.08
N GLY A 50 -0.10 9.83 -5.05
CA GLY A 50 -0.79 9.43 -3.81
C GLY A 50 0.17 8.84 -2.79
N ALA A 51 1.07 7.96 -3.23
CA ALA A 51 2.07 7.33 -2.38
C ALA A 51 3.11 8.33 -1.85
N ALA A 52 3.63 9.23 -2.69
CA ALA A 52 4.55 10.28 -2.28
C ALA A 52 3.92 11.24 -1.25
N ALA A 53 2.63 11.58 -1.42
CA ALA A 53 1.88 12.40 -0.47
C ALA A 53 1.57 11.68 0.85
N ALA A 54 1.73 10.35 0.92
CA ALA A 54 1.47 9.53 2.10
C ALA A 54 2.74 9.25 2.94
N SER A 55 3.83 9.99 2.73
CA SER A 55 5.14 9.76 3.37
C SER A 55 5.10 9.63 4.89
N VAL A 56 4.29 10.47 5.57
CA VAL A 56 4.10 10.42 7.02
C VAL A 56 3.53 9.07 7.48
N ARG A 57 2.54 8.53 6.74
CA ARG A 57 1.99 7.19 7.03
C ARG A 57 3.01 6.09 6.71
N ALA A 58 3.75 6.24 5.61
CA ALA A 58 4.79 5.28 5.22
C ALA A 58 5.93 5.18 6.26
N ALA A 59 6.19 6.24 7.03
CA ALA A 59 7.22 6.26 8.07
C ALA A 59 6.94 5.27 9.22
N VAL A 60 5.68 5.03 9.55
CA VAL A 60 5.26 4.10 10.63
C VAL A 60 4.81 2.73 10.10
N THR A 61 5.03 2.47 8.81
CA THR A 61 4.62 1.24 8.14
C THR A 61 5.75 0.20 8.17
N GLN A 62 5.44 -1.08 8.37
CA GLN A 62 6.37 -2.21 8.35
C GLN A 62 6.08 -3.16 7.17
N LEU A 63 7.09 -3.94 6.76
CA LEU A 63 6.89 -5.03 5.80
C LEU A 63 6.22 -6.23 6.48
N ALA A 64 5.33 -6.88 5.74
CA ALA A 64 4.66 -8.09 6.18
C ALA A 64 4.34 -8.99 4.99
N LEU A 65 4.09 -10.27 5.26
CA LEU A 65 3.32 -11.13 4.40
C LEU A 65 1.83 -10.92 4.68
N VAL A 66 1.04 -10.78 3.62
CA VAL A 66 -0.41 -10.63 3.61
C VAL A 66 -0.96 -11.77 2.76
N ASN A 67 -1.62 -12.74 3.39
CA ASN A 67 -2.11 -13.97 2.75
C ASN A 67 -1.02 -14.67 1.92
N GLY A 68 0.21 -14.71 2.43
CA GLY A 68 1.37 -15.31 1.75
C GLY A 68 2.01 -14.45 0.64
N GLY A 69 1.41 -13.32 0.26
CA GLY A 69 2.00 -12.32 -0.65
C GLY A 69 2.74 -11.21 0.11
N VAL A 70 3.66 -10.49 -0.53
CA VAL A 70 4.37 -9.39 0.15
C VAL A 70 3.49 -8.14 0.21
N GLY A 71 3.40 -7.56 1.41
CA GLY A 71 2.59 -6.41 1.73
C GLY A 71 3.26 -5.45 2.69
N LEU A 72 2.49 -4.44 3.09
CA LEU A 72 2.85 -3.49 4.12
C LEU A 72 1.73 -3.42 5.16
N VAL A 73 2.10 -3.21 6.42
CA VAL A 73 1.15 -3.06 7.51
C VAL A 73 1.47 -1.84 8.36
N MET A 74 0.44 -1.09 8.68
CA MET A 74 0.42 -0.10 9.76
C MET A 74 -0.38 -0.71 10.90
N ALA A 75 0.17 -0.66 12.10
CA ALA A 75 -0.46 -1.19 13.30
C ALA A 75 -0.50 -0.13 14.40
N ASP A 76 -1.66 0.01 15.03
CA ASP A 76 -1.86 0.82 16.22
C ASP A 76 -1.89 -0.14 17.42
N GLU A 77 -0.97 0.05 18.37
CA GLU A 77 -0.86 -0.79 19.59
C GLU A 77 -0.79 -2.30 19.28
N GLY A 78 -0.09 -2.68 18.21
CA GLY A 78 0.07 -4.07 17.77
C GLY A 78 -1.15 -4.66 17.04
N ARG A 79 -2.18 -3.85 16.76
CA ARG A 79 -3.34 -4.24 15.97
C ARG A 79 -3.24 -3.61 14.58
N PRO A 80 -3.31 -4.40 13.49
CA PRO A 80 -3.34 -3.85 12.13
C PRO A 80 -4.49 -2.85 11.98
N SER A 81 -4.16 -1.63 11.56
CA SER A 81 -5.15 -0.58 11.27
C SER A 81 -5.24 -0.31 9.77
N VAL A 82 -4.16 -0.51 9.02
CA VAL A 82 -4.16 -0.46 7.55
C VAL A 82 -3.19 -1.50 6.99
N VAL A 83 -3.62 -2.21 5.94
CA VAL A 83 -2.77 -3.12 5.16
C VAL A 83 -2.73 -2.68 3.71
N LEU A 84 -1.56 -2.70 3.09
CA LEU A 84 -1.39 -2.60 1.64
C LEU A 84 -0.95 -3.96 1.11
N ALA A 85 -1.77 -4.57 0.27
CA ALA A 85 -1.42 -5.78 -0.48
C ALA A 85 -1.00 -5.40 -1.90
N PHE A 86 0.06 -6.02 -2.41
CA PHE A 86 0.60 -5.75 -3.73
C PHE A 86 0.47 -6.96 -4.64
N THR A 87 0.08 -6.70 -5.89
CA THR A 87 0.17 -7.68 -6.98
C THR A 87 1.30 -7.27 -7.90
N PHE A 88 2.09 -8.25 -8.34
CA PHE A 88 3.25 -8.04 -9.20
C PHE A 88 3.12 -8.81 -10.51
N GLU A 89 3.60 -8.20 -11.58
CA GLU A 89 3.82 -8.84 -12.88
C GLU A 89 5.13 -8.29 -13.47
N ASP A 90 5.99 -9.18 -13.96
CA ASP A 90 7.30 -8.84 -14.54
C ASP A 90 8.15 -7.87 -13.69
N GLY A 91 8.08 -8.03 -12.36
CA GLY A 91 8.82 -7.21 -11.39
C GLY A 91 8.26 -5.81 -11.13
N ARG A 92 7.11 -5.46 -11.73
CA ARG A 92 6.39 -4.20 -11.51
C ARG A 92 5.12 -4.41 -10.69
N ILE A 93 4.72 -3.39 -9.94
CA ILE A 93 3.46 -3.41 -9.19
C ILE A 93 2.31 -3.11 -10.15
N THR A 94 1.37 -4.05 -10.29
CA THR A 94 0.18 -3.91 -11.15
C THR A 94 -1.08 -3.58 -10.37
N GLU A 95 -1.17 -4.01 -9.10
CA GLU A 95 -2.28 -3.65 -8.22
C GLU A 95 -1.80 -3.33 -6.80
N ILE A 96 -2.48 -2.38 -6.15
CA ILE A 96 -2.32 -2.05 -4.73
C ILE A 96 -3.71 -2.02 -4.09
N ASP A 97 -3.97 -2.92 -3.16
CA ASP A 97 -5.19 -2.92 -2.35
C ASP A 97 -4.89 -2.36 -0.96
N VAL A 98 -5.49 -1.22 -0.63
CA VAL A 98 -5.41 -0.58 0.69
C VAL A 98 -6.66 -0.96 1.49
N ILE A 99 -6.44 -1.68 2.59
CA ILE A 99 -7.48 -2.27 3.42
C ILE A 99 -7.40 -1.65 4.80
N ALA A 100 -8.45 -0.96 5.23
CA ALA A 100 -8.57 -0.41 6.58
C ALA A 100 -9.89 -0.82 7.25
N ASP A 101 -10.80 -1.42 6.50
CA ASP A 101 -12.02 -2.02 7.05
C ASP A 101 -11.67 -3.14 8.04
N GLN A 102 -12.14 -2.99 9.29
CA GLN A 102 -11.76 -3.86 10.40
C GLN A 102 -12.23 -5.31 10.22
N ASP A 103 -13.37 -5.54 9.57
CA ASP A 103 -13.86 -6.89 9.33
C ASP A 103 -13.03 -7.58 8.25
N ARG A 104 -12.62 -6.83 7.22
CA ARG A 104 -11.67 -7.35 6.21
C ARG A 104 -10.30 -7.64 6.83
N LEU A 105 -9.77 -6.74 7.66
CA LEU A 105 -8.46 -6.92 8.31
C LEU A 105 -8.42 -8.16 9.20
N ARG A 106 -9.49 -8.46 9.96
CA ARG A 106 -9.58 -9.69 10.78
C ARG A 106 -9.53 -10.97 9.95
N GLY A 107 -9.89 -10.90 8.67
CA GLY A 107 -9.85 -12.04 7.75
C GLY A 107 -8.51 -12.23 7.05
N LEU A 108 -7.53 -11.34 7.25
CA LEU A 108 -6.20 -11.46 6.64
C LEU A 108 -5.27 -12.32 7.51
N GLU A 109 -4.49 -13.17 6.85
CA GLU A 109 -3.32 -13.80 7.46
C GLU A 109 -2.13 -12.85 7.33
N LEU A 110 -1.54 -12.44 8.47
CA LEU A 110 -0.44 -11.49 8.51
C LEU A 110 0.78 -12.09 9.23
N ALA A 111 1.96 -11.95 8.63
CA ALA A 111 3.23 -12.27 9.26
C ALA A 111 4.23 -11.14 9.03
N ILE A 112 4.78 -10.55 10.09
CA ILE A 112 5.78 -9.48 9.95
C ILE A 112 7.09 -10.06 9.40
N LEU A 113 7.71 -9.36 8.46
CA LEU A 113 9.03 -9.69 7.95
C LEU A 113 10.06 -8.87 8.73
N ASP A 114 10.96 -9.56 9.45
CA ASP A 114 12.10 -8.96 10.17
C ASP A 114 13.24 -8.54 9.23
#